data_AF-A0A5N9BD79-F1
#
_entry.id   AF-A0A5N9BD79-F1
#
_cell.length_a   1.000
_cell.length_b   1.000
_cell.length_c   1.000
_cell.angle_alpha   90.00
_cell.angle_beta   90.00
_cell.angle_gamma   90.00
#
_symmetry.space_group_name_H-M   'P 1'
#
loop_
_entity.id
_entity.type
_entity.pdbx_description
1 polymer ?
#
loop_
_entity_poly.entity_id
_entity_poly.type
_entity_poly.pdbx_seq_one_letter_code
_entity_poly.pdbx_strand_id
1 'polypeptide(L)'
;MNKDKNRNFSQDKKYSLYDKLTGKSELEAIREKKFEPYSFESNNFQLFTLIISLISFVILSIFLLIQDDRIITHLESLRTDGLETSPPSRFFVDDLLAFADREEIKCENESEILLLRSDCPLIVDIHSNYAKVKNNSFVITGLLIFSSLVSIFIFCSFIHRGTRNLPTLKFDNQSLTPDQSVFWLLIPIVNFWRSFQVFRQLYLGSKPKHSNNLLLEIFTSSIVYYILILLWVLILVIFTIFNRRTIDFFWSRQNDILYNLIDYYNILFLSDIVLIVIGTLTIINISVINTFQNLRHKEVGIIVVDPKKRLKK
;
A
#
# COMPACT_ATOMS: atom_id res chain seq x y z
N MET A 1 23.17 56.33 21.08
CA MET A 1 23.07 56.58 19.62
C MET A 1 23.93 55.56 18.91
N ASN A 2 23.32 54.50 18.38
CA ASN A 2 23.86 53.70 17.27
C ASN A 2 22.70 52.86 16.73
N LYS A 3 21.90 53.52 15.88
CA LYS A 3 21.03 52.87 14.91
C LYS A 3 21.93 52.22 13.85
N ASP A 4 21.39 51.23 13.15
CA ASP A 4 21.96 50.62 11.93
C ASP A 4 22.83 49.37 12.13
N LYS A 5 22.19 48.28 12.54
CA LYS A 5 22.59 46.92 12.14
C LYS A 5 21.43 46.05 11.64
N ASN A 6 20.39 46.69 11.10
CA ASN A 6 19.35 46.04 10.31
C ASN A 6 19.45 46.56 8.87
N ARG A 7 20.16 45.83 8.01
CA ARG A 7 19.97 45.83 6.55
C ARG A 7 20.80 44.71 5.92
N ASN A 8 20.14 43.95 5.04
CA ASN A 8 20.67 43.01 4.05
C ASN A 8 20.84 41.55 4.50
N PHE A 9 19.72 40.83 4.64
CA PHE A 9 19.67 39.36 4.59
C PHE A 9 19.04 38.85 3.28
N SER A 10 19.33 39.53 2.17
CA SER A 10 19.03 39.07 0.81
C SER A 10 20.12 39.56 -0.14
N GLN A 11 21.35 39.08 0.06
CA GLN A 11 22.30 39.07 -1.04
C GLN A 11 21.88 37.92 -1.95
N ASP A 12 21.46 38.23 -3.18
CA ASP A 12 21.32 37.26 -4.24
C ASP A 12 22.64 36.51 -4.41
N LYS A 13 22.74 35.31 -3.84
CA LYS A 13 23.87 34.40 -4.08
C LYS A 13 23.89 34.11 -5.58
N LYS A 14 24.86 34.69 -6.30
CA LYS A 14 25.15 34.30 -7.69
C LYS A 14 25.68 32.88 -7.69
N TYR A 15 24.79 31.91 -7.90
CA TYR A 15 25.17 30.52 -8.10
C TYR A 15 25.92 30.37 -9.43
N SER A 16 27.07 29.68 -9.39
CA SER A 16 27.83 29.32 -10.57
C SER A 16 26.98 28.45 -11.51
N LEU A 17 27.26 28.49 -12.81
CA LEU A 17 26.61 27.62 -13.81
C LEU A 17 26.82 26.13 -13.45
N TYR A 18 27.97 25.83 -12.83
CA TYR A 18 28.29 24.51 -12.28
C TYR A 18 27.39 24.12 -11.09
N ASP A 19 27.06 25.06 -10.20
CA ASP A 19 26.18 24.80 -9.05
C ASP A 19 24.71 24.56 -9.47
N LYS A 20 24.29 25.18 -10.59
CA LYS A 20 22.98 24.92 -11.21
C LYS A 20 22.94 23.55 -11.91
N LEU A 21 23.99 23.20 -12.66
CA LEU A 21 24.09 21.91 -13.36
C LEU A 21 24.20 20.72 -12.39
N THR A 22 24.85 20.90 -11.25
CA THR A 22 24.99 19.86 -10.21
C THR A 22 23.77 19.80 -9.27
N GLY A 23 22.77 20.67 -9.43
CA GLY A 23 21.61 20.76 -8.54
C GLY A 23 21.93 21.27 -7.13
N LYS A 24 23.16 21.68 -6.86
CA LYS A 24 23.62 22.14 -5.55
C LYS A 24 22.90 23.41 -5.11
N SER A 25 22.63 24.33 -6.03
CA SER A 25 21.86 25.54 -5.73
C SER A 25 20.41 25.22 -5.33
N GLU A 26 19.80 24.20 -5.94
CA GLU A 26 18.44 23.76 -5.60
C GLU A 26 18.41 23.04 -4.25
N LEU A 27 19.40 22.19 -3.99
CA LEU A 27 19.60 21.54 -2.69
C LEU A 27 19.79 22.55 -1.56
N GLU A 28 20.57 23.62 -1.79
CA GLU A 28 20.74 24.71 -0.82
C GLU A 28 19.45 25.50 -0.62
N ALA A 29 18.71 25.81 -1.69
CA ALA A 29 17.41 26.47 -1.59
C ALA A 29 16.37 25.62 -0.82
N ILE A 30 16.31 24.31 -1.07
CA ILE A 30 15.45 23.37 -0.34
C ILE A 30 15.86 23.30 1.13
N ARG A 31 17.17 23.30 1.42
CA ARG A 31 17.69 23.31 2.78
C ARG A 31 17.34 24.60 3.52
N GLU A 32 17.44 25.75 2.86
CA GLU A 32 17.06 27.06 3.43
C GLU A 32 15.55 27.12 3.68
N LYS A 33 14.73 26.65 2.72
CA LYS A 33 13.27 26.58 2.83
C LYS A 33 12.80 25.69 4.00
N LYS A 34 13.55 24.65 4.34
CA LYS A 34 13.27 23.79 5.51
C LYS A 34 13.29 24.57 6.83
N PHE A 35 14.02 25.69 6.88
CA PHE A 35 14.15 26.52 8.06
C PHE A 35 13.22 27.75 8.06
N GLU A 36 12.34 27.87 7.08
CA GLU A 36 11.34 28.92 7.06
C GLU A 36 10.23 28.66 8.09
N PRO A 37 9.71 29.71 8.75
CA PRO A 37 8.56 29.57 9.62
C PRO A 37 7.36 29.05 8.83
N TYR A 38 6.59 28.14 9.43
CA TYR A 38 5.42 27.56 8.78
C TYR A 38 4.22 27.51 9.71
N SER A 39 3.03 27.50 9.13
CA SER A 39 1.75 27.36 9.83
C SER A 39 1.08 26.02 9.49
N PHE A 40 -0.06 25.75 10.12
CA PHE A 40 -0.85 24.56 9.82
C PHE A 40 -1.27 24.54 8.35
N GLU A 41 -1.01 23.42 7.67
CA GLU A 41 -1.45 23.18 6.30
C GLU A 41 -2.54 22.12 6.28
N SER A 42 -3.66 22.38 5.62
CA SER A 42 -4.71 21.37 5.46
C SER A 42 -4.21 20.14 4.71
N ASN A 43 -4.53 18.96 5.23
CA ASN A 43 -4.18 17.68 4.61
C ASN A 43 -5.31 17.12 3.72
N ASN A 44 -6.34 17.94 3.41
CA ASN A 44 -7.54 17.48 2.72
C ASN A 44 -7.26 16.97 1.29
N PHE A 45 -6.34 17.61 0.56
CA PHE A 45 -5.99 17.16 -0.80
C PHE A 45 -5.27 15.80 -0.78
N GLN A 46 -4.32 15.62 0.14
CA GLN A 46 -3.63 14.34 0.36
C GLN A 46 -4.62 13.28 0.83
N LEU A 47 -5.55 13.62 1.73
CA LEU A 47 -6.59 12.69 2.16
C LEU A 47 -7.46 12.26 0.96
N PHE A 48 -7.92 13.21 0.15
CA PHE A 48 -8.77 12.93 -1.01
C PHE A 48 -8.06 12.00 -2.01
N THR A 49 -6.82 12.32 -2.37
CA THR A 49 -6.02 11.49 -3.28
C THR A 49 -5.71 10.12 -2.69
N LEU A 50 -5.45 10.04 -1.37
CA LEU A 50 -5.23 8.78 -0.68
C LEU A 50 -6.49 7.92 -0.63
N ILE A 51 -7.65 8.51 -0.37
CA ILE A 51 -8.94 7.81 -0.38
C ILE A 51 -9.22 7.25 -1.77
N ILE A 52 -9.03 8.04 -2.84
CA ILE A 52 -9.22 7.55 -4.23
C ILE A 52 -8.29 6.36 -4.50
N SER A 53 -7.02 6.48 -4.12
CA SER A 53 -6.04 5.41 -4.32
C SER A 53 -6.41 4.15 -3.54
N LEU A 54 -6.82 4.27 -2.28
CA LEU A 54 -7.26 3.12 -1.46
C LEU A 54 -8.58 2.51 -1.94
N ILE A 55 -9.53 3.31 -2.44
CA ILE A 55 -10.75 2.81 -3.05
C ILE A 55 -10.41 2.03 -4.32
N SER A 56 -9.51 2.55 -5.16
CA SER A 56 -9.03 1.82 -6.34
C SER A 56 -8.37 0.50 -5.95
N PHE A 57 -7.54 0.49 -4.90
CA PHE A 57 -6.94 -0.72 -4.34
C PHE A 57 -8.00 -1.75 -3.89
N VAL A 58 -9.03 -1.31 -3.15
CA VAL A 58 -10.13 -2.18 -2.71
C VAL A 58 -10.90 -2.74 -3.90
N ILE A 59 -11.23 -1.92 -4.90
CA ILE A 59 -11.92 -2.36 -6.12
C ILE A 59 -11.09 -3.41 -6.86
N LEU A 60 -9.79 -3.19 -7.04
CA LEU A 60 -8.89 -4.16 -7.68
C LEU A 60 -8.82 -5.48 -6.89
N SER A 61 -8.81 -5.42 -5.56
CA SER A 61 -8.84 -6.61 -4.70
C SER A 61 -10.16 -7.37 -4.83
N ILE A 62 -11.31 -6.69 -4.95
CA ILE A 62 -12.60 -7.32 -5.26
C ILE A 62 -12.59 -8.00 -6.61
N PHE A 63 -11.99 -7.37 -7.63
CA PHE A 63 -11.87 -8.00 -8.94
C PHE A 63 -10.97 -9.24 -8.91
N LEU A 64 -9.87 -9.24 -8.14
CA LEU A 64 -9.05 -10.43 -7.95
C LEU A 64 -9.81 -11.54 -7.24
N LEU A 65 -10.56 -11.21 -6.19
CA LEU A 65 -11.41 -12.16 -5.48
C LEU A 65 -12.36 -12.89 -6.44
N ILE A 66 -13.03 -12.14 -7.33
CA ILE A 66 -13.93 -12.70 -8.35
C ILE A 66 -13.16 -13.57 -9.37
N GLN A 67 -11.94 -13.17 -9.75
CA GLN A 67 -11.16 -13.98 -10.69
C GLN A 67 -10.64 -15.25 -10.04
N ASP A 68 -10.16 -15.21 -8.80
CA ASP A 68 -9.65 -16.38 -8.11
C ASP A 68 -10.79 -17.37 -7.85
N ASP A 69 -12.00 -16.91 -7.51
CA ASP A 69 -13.22 -17.74 -7.44
C ASP A 69 -13.56 -18.44 -8.77
N ARG A 70 -13.45 -17.72 -9.90
CA ARG A 70 -13.63 -18.32 -11.23
C ARG A 70 -12.57 -19.37 -11.55
N ILE A 71 -11.33 -19.14 -11.13
CA ILE A 71 -10.25 -20.11 -11.32
C ILE A 71 -10.53 -21.36 -10.48
N ILE A 72 -10.89 -21.19 -9.20
CA ILE A 72 -11.25 -22.30 -8.31
C ILE A 72 -12.38 -23.12 -8.92
N THR A 73 -13.48 -22.47 -9.30
CA THR A 73 -14.65 -23.14 -9.90
C THR A 73 -14.27 -23.93 -11.17
N HIS A 74 -13.39 -23.36 -12.01
CA HIS A 74 -12.93 -24.05 -13.21
C HIS A 74 -11.99 -25.23 -12.90
N LEU A 75 -11.10 -25.09 -11.91
CA LEU A 75 -10.23 -26.20 -11.50
C LEU A 75 -11.03 -27.31 -10.81
N GLU A 76 -12.07 -26.96 -10.05
CA GLU A 76 -13.00 -27.93 -9.46
C GLU A 76 -13.81 -28.66 -10.53
N SER A 77 -14.23 -27.99 -11.60
CA SER A 77 -14.92 -28.66 -12.72
C SER A 77 -14.00 -29.68 -13.40
N LEU A 78 -12.75 -29.31 -13.65
CA LEU A 78 -11.73 -30.22 -14.21
C LEU A 78 -11.49 -31.43 -13.29
N ARG A 79 -11.50 -31.21 -11.97
CA ARG A 79 -11.41 -32.30 -10.99
C ARG A 79 -12.63 -33.22 -11.05
N THR A 80 -13.85 -32.67 -11.17
CA THR A 80 -15.06 -33.49 -11.30
C THR A 80 -15.10 -34.29 -12.60
N ASP A 81 -14.43 -33.79 -13.65
CA ASP A 81 -14.26 -34.47 -14.93
C ASP A 81 -13.20 -35.59 -14.86
N GLY A 82 -12.51 -35.74 -13.72
CA GLY A 82 -11.59 -36.85 -13.43
C GLY A 82 -10.11 -36.52 -13.58
N LEU A 83 -9.74 -35.25 -13.83
CA LEU A 83 -8.33 -34.85 -13.96
C LEU A 83 -7.64 -34.75 -12.60
N GLU A 84 -6.39 -35.20 -12.53
CA GLU A 84 -5.61 -35.24 -11.28
C GLU A 84 -4.44 -34.24 -11.25
N THR A 85 -3.91 -33.87 -12.41
CA THR A 85 -2.77 -32.97 -12.59
C THR A 85 -3.18 -31.58 -13.05
N SER A 86 -2.32 -30.60 -12.78
CA SER A 86 -2.59 -29.20 -13.11
C SER A 86 -2.48 -28.95 -14.61
N PRO A 87 -3.42 -28.19 -15.22
CA PRO A 87 -3.31 -27.79 -16.61
C PRO A 87 -2.09 -26.86 -16.82
N PRO A 88 -1.40 -26.99 -17.96
CA PRO A 88 -0.22 -26.17 -18.25
C PRO A 88 -0.63 -24.72 -18.39
N SER A 89 0.15 -23.83 -17.77
CA SER A 89 -0.16 -22.39 -17.75
C SER A 89 0.39 -21.60 -18.93
N ARG A 90 1.18 -22.24 -19.79
CA ARG A 90 1.77 -21.65 -21.00
C ARG A 90 1.51 -22.60 -22.17
N PHE A 91 1.39 -22.02 -23.36
CA PHE A 91 1.23 -22.80 -24.59
C PHE A 91 2.61 -23.24 -25.08
N PHE A 92 3.20 -24.22 -24.42
CA PHE A 92 4.38 -24.94 -24.93
C PHE A 92 3.95 -26.36 -25.30
N VAL A 93 4.34 -26.81 -26.49
CA VAL A 93 3.98 -28.13 -27.01
C VAL A 93 4.44 -29.23 -26.03
N ASP A 94 5.68 -29.13 -25.54
CA ASP A 94 6.23 -30.07 -24.57
C ASP A 94 5.42 -30.14 -23.27
N ASP A 95 4.95 -28.99 -22.76
CA ASP A 95 4.13 -28.94 -21.53
C ASP A 95 2.74 -29.56 -21.76
N LEU A 96 2.17 -29.39 -22.96
CA LEU A 96 0.89 -29.98 -23.34
C LEU A 96 0.99 -31.50 -23.50
N LEU A 97 2.05 -31.99 -24.14
CA LEU A 97 2.33 -33.41 -24.28
C LEU A 97 2.62 -34.06 -22.92
N ALA A 98 3.43 -33.41 -22.07
CA ALA A 98 3.69 -33.89 -20.71
C ALA A 98 2.42 -33.92 -19.84
N PHE A 99 1.51 -32.97 -20.03
CA PHE A 99 0.21 -32.99 -19.38
C PHE A 99 -0.68 -34.13 -19.92
N ALA A 100 -0.73 -34.34 -21.23
CA ALA A 100 -1.49 -35.43 -21.84
C ALA A 100 -0.99 -36.82 -21.40
N ASP A 101 0.33 -37.00 -21.31
CA ASP A 101 0.97 -38.23 -20.82
C ASP A 101 0.59 -38.53 -19.36
N ARG A 102 0.61 -37.51 -18.49
CA ARG A 102 0.21 -37.66 -17.08
C ARG A 102 -1.26 -37.98 -16.88
N GLU A 103 -2.13 -37.47 -17.74
CA GLU A 103 -3.59 -37.71 -17.70
C GLU A 103 -4.01 -38.92 -18.56
N GLU A 104 -3.06 -39.67 -19.13
CA GLU A 104 -3.30 -40.81 -20.02
C GLU A 104 -4.21 -40.48 -21.23
N ILE A 105 -4.13 -39.25 -21.75
CA ILE A 105 -4.91 -38.77 -22.90
C ILE A 105 -4.15 -39.05 -24.20
N LYS A 106 -4.86 -39.53 -25.24
CA LYS A 106 -4.28 -39.91 -26.55
C LYS A 106 -3.86 -38.71 -27.40
N CYS A 107 -2.78 -38.05 -26.99
CA CYS A 107 -2.14 -36.94 -27.68
C CYS A 107 -0.61 -37.04 -27.51
N GLU A 108 0.06 -37.74 -28.42
CA GLU A 108 1.47 -38.15 -28.24
C GLU A 108 2.45 -37.30 -29.05
N ASN A 109 1.99 -36.72 -30.17
CA ASN A 109 2.86 -36.06 -31.14
C ASN A 109 2.52 -34.57 -31.35
N GLU A 110 3.55 -33.74 -31.57
CA GLU A 110 3.39 -32.33 -31.94
C GLU A 110 2.50 -32.15 -33.18
N SER A 111 2.66 -33.03 -34.17
CA SER A 111 1.83 -33.00 -35.39
C SER A 111 0.35 -33.25 -35.13
N GLU A 112 -0.01 -33.97 -34.07
CA GLU A 112 -1.41 -34.24 -33.70
C GLU A 112 -2.04 -33.02 -33.02
N ILE A 113 -1.27 -32.28 -32.21
CA ILE A 113 -1.68 -31.00 -31.62
C ILE A 113 -1.92 -29.95 -32.73
N LEU A 114 -0.98 -29.81 -33.67
CA LEU A 114 -1.08 -28.82 -34.75
C LEU A 114 -2.22 -29.12 -35.73
N LEU A 115 -2.54 -30.40 -35.94
CA LEU A 115 -3.61 -30.84 -36.83
C LEU A 115 -4.94 -31.12 -36.11
N LEU A 116 -5.02 -30.90 -34.79
CA LEU A 116 -6.21 -31.14 -33.96
C LEU A 116 -6.81 -32.54 -34.20
N ARG A 117 -5.96 -33.57 -34.19
CA ARG A 117 -6.37 -34.98 -34.34
C ARG A 117 -6.51 -35.67 -32.98
N SER A 118 -7.10 -36.86 -32.99
CA SER A 118 -7.35 -37.70 -31.79
C SER A 118 -8.02 -36.90 -30.65
N ASP A 119 -7.52 -37.05 -29.42
CA ASP A 119 -8.03 -36.37 -28.24
C ASP A 119 -7.26 -35.06 -27.95
N CYS A 120 -6.32 -34.65 -28.81
CA CYS A 120 -5.59 -33.38 -28.66
C CYS A 120 -6.47 -32.12 -28.61
N PRO A 121 -7.63 -32.02 -29.30
CA PRO A 121 -8.53 -30.87 -29.14
C PRO A 121 -8.97 -30.64 -27.70
N LEU A 122 -9.19 -31.72 -26.92
CA LEU A 122 -9.56 -31.63 -25.51
C LEU A 122 -8.47 -30.95 -24.69
N ILE A 123 -7.20 -31.33 -24.89
CA ILE A 123 -6.04 -30.73 -24.21
C ILE A 123 -5.90 -29.24 -24.55
N VAL A 124 -6.04 -28.90 -25.82
CA VAL A 124 -5.97 -27.52 -26.31
C VAL A 124 -7.10 -26.69 -25.72
N ASP A 125 -8.32 -27.24 -25.62
CA ASP A 125 -9.48 -26.57 -25.03
C ASP A 125 -9.32 -26.38 -23.52
N ILE A 126 -8.85 -27.39 -22.78
CA ILE A 126 -8.54 -27.29 -21.35
C ILE A 126 -7.51 -26.18 -21.12
N HIS A 127 -6.41 -26.19 -21.88
CA HIS A 127 -5.39 -25.15 -21.77
C HIS A 127 -5.93 -23.77 -22.13
N SER A 128 -6.64 -23.63 -23.24
CA SER A 128 -7.19 -22.36 -23.72
C SER A 128 -8.15 -21.74 -22.70
N ASN A 129 -9.05 -22.56 -22.14
CA ASN A 129 -10.00 -22.14 -21.11
C ASN A 129 -9.28 -21.75 -19.82
N TYR A 130 -8.34 -22.57 -19.34
CA TYR A 130 -7.55 -22.25 -18.15
C TYR A 130 -6.72 -20.98 -18.32
N ALA A 131 -6.02 -20.84 -19.46
CA ALA A 131 -5.21 -19.67 -19.79
C ALA A 131 -6.06 -18.40 -19.88
N LYS A 132 -7.28 -18.48 -20.43
CA LYS A 132 -8.20 -17.34 -20.52
C LYS A 132 -8.61 -16.83 -19.14
N VAL A 133 -8.92 -17.72 -18.19
CA VAL A 133 -9.28 -17.31 -16.83
C VAL A 133 -8.04 -16.77 -16.09
N LYS A 134 -6.88 -17.44 -16.22
CA LYS A 134 -5.62 -17.04 -15.58
C LYS A 134 -5.06 -15.70 -16.07
N ASN A 135 -5.12 -15.41 -17.37
CA ASN A 135 -4.56 -14.19 -17.95
C ASN A 135 -5.20 -12.91 -17.39
N ASN A 136 -6.50 -12.94 -17.10
CA ASN A 136 -7.18 -11.83 -16.46
C ASN A 136 -6.62 -11.55 -15.06
N SER A 137 -6.37 -12.61 -14.27
CA SER A 137 -5.80 -12.51 -12.93
C SER A 137 -4.39 -11.90 -12.96
N PHE A 138 -3.55 -12.27 -13.94
CA PHE A 138 -2.20 -11.70 -14.10
C PHE A 138 -2.23 -10.18 -14.32
N VAL A 139 -3.08 -9.69 -15.24
CA VAL A 139 -3.19 -8.26 -15.55
C VAL A 139 -3.67 -7.47 -14.33
N ILE A 140 -4.70 -7.95 -13.63
CA ILE A 140 -5.25 -7.28 -12.46
C ILE A 140 -4.22 -7.28 -11.31
N THR A 141 -3.47 -8.36 -11.13
CA THR A 141 -2.37 -8.42 -10.15
C THR A 141 -1.31 -7.37 -10.44
N GLY A 142 -0.91 -7.21 -11.72
CA GLY A 142 0.02 -6.15 -12.14
C GLY A 142 -0.50 -4.75 -11.82
N LEU A 143 -1.78 -4.48 -12.09
CA LEU A 143 -2.45 -3.22 -11.76
C LEU A 143 -2.51 -2.98 -10.23
N LEU A 144 -2.77 -4.02 -9.43
CA LEU A 144 -2.79 -3.92 -7.98
C LEU A 144 -1.41 -3.54 -7.43
N ILE A 145 -0.34 -4.16 -7.93
CA ILE A 145 1.04 -3.82 -7.53
C ILE A 145 1.36 -2.37 -7.88
N PHE A 146 1.03 -1.94 -9.09
CA PHE A 146 1.24 -0.56 -9.52
C PHE A 146 0.44 0.44 -8.65
N SER A 147 -0.85 0.15 -8.41
CA SER A 147 -1.71 0.95 -7.54
C SER A 147 -1.14 1.05 -6.11
N SER A 148 -0.66 -0.07 -5.56
CA SER A 148 -0.03 -0.12 -4.23
C SER A 148 1.22 0.75 -4.15
N LEU A 149 2.07 0.76 -5.18
CA LEU A 149 3.25 1.63 -5.24
C LEU A 149 2.85 3.11 -5.21
N VAL A 150 1.85 3.49 -6.01
CA VAL A 150 1.30 4.86 -6.01
C VAL A 150 0.72 5.21 -4.64
N SER A 151 -0.03 4.30 -4.01
CA SER A 151 -0.59 4.49 -2.66
C SER A 151 0.49 4.75 -1.64
N ILE A 152 1.64 4.06 -1.71
CA ILE A 152 2.77 4.26 -0.77
C ILE A 152 3.27 5.71 -0.84
N PHE A 153 3.45 6.29 -2.04
CA PHE A 153 3.90 7.68 -2.17
C PHE A 153 2.88 8.68 -1.62
N ILE A 154 1.60 8.49 -1.93
CA ILE A 154 0.52 9.37 -1.46
C ILE A 154 0.38 9.26 0.07
N PHE A 155 0.46 8.04 0.61
CA PHE A 155 0.44 7.77 2.04
C PHE A 155 1.62 8.41 2.76
N CYS A 156 2.84 8.30 2.23
CA CYS A 156 4.02 8.96 2.78
C CYS A 156 3.86 10.49 2.81
N SER A 157 3.29 11.07 1.74
CA SER A 157 2.96 12.51 1.68
C SER A 157 1.95 12.91 2.77
N PHE A 158 0.89 12.11 2.95
CA PHE A 158 -0.11 12.31 4.01
C PHE A 158 0.53 12.29 5.41
N ILE A 159 1.38 11.29 5.70
CA ILE A 159 2.08 11.16 6.98
C ILE A 159 3.07 12.30 7.20
N HIS A 160 3.82 12.69 6.16
CA HIS A 160 4.76 13.81 6.23
C HIS A 160 4.06 15.10 6.65
N ARG A 161 2.98 15.46 5.94
CA ARG A 161 2.20 16.67 6.22
C ARG A 161 1.51 16.57 7.59
N GLY A 162 0.90 15.43 7.90
CA GLY A 162 0.28 15.19 9.20
C GLY A 162 1.26 15.34 10.37
N THR A 163 2.49 14.85 10.21
CA THR A 163 3.55 14.96 11.22
C THR A 163 4.09 16.38 11.32
N ARG A 164 4.21 17.08 10.19
CA ARG A 164 4.66 18.48 10.13
C ARG A 164 3.66 19.43 10.82
N ASN A 165 2.37 19.08 10.83
CA ASN A 165 1.33 19.85 11.52
C ASN A 165 1.36 19.70 13.05
N LEU A 166 1.95 18.65 13.63
CA LEU A 166 1.88 18.44 15.09
C LEU A 166 2.40 19.62 15.94
N PRO A 167 3.54 20.26 15.61
CA PRO A 167 4.02 21.45 16.32
C PRO A 167 3.06 22.64 16.25
N THR A 168 2.35 22.81 15.14
CA THR A 168 1.38 23.92 14.97
C THR A 168 0.11 23.67 15.79
N LEU A 169 -0.10 22.43 16.26
CA LEU A 169 -1.19 22.04 17.17
C LEU A 169 -0.81 22.09 18.66
N LYS A 170 0.31 22.75 19.01
CA LYS A 170 0.90 22.80 20.37
C LYS A 170 1.30 21.42 20.92
N PHE A 171 1.76 20.52 20.06
CA PHE A 171 2.31 19.24 20.48
C PHE A 171 3.84 19.31 20.60
N ASP A 172 4.32 19.45 21.83
CA ASP A 172 5.76 19.62 22.12
C ASP A 172 6.52 18.28 22.28
N ASN A 173 5.80 17.18 22.55
CA ASN A 173 6.38 15.85 22.78
C ASN A 173 6.63 15.06 21.47
N GLN A 174 6.94 15.75 20.39
CA GLN A 174 7.26 15.12 19.12
C GLN A 174 8.69 14.56 19.16
N SER A 175 8.83 13.24 19.04
CA SER A 175 10.13 12.57 19.03
C SER A 175 10.67 12.32 17.63
N LEU A 176 9.81 12.25 16.61
CA LEU A 176 10.19 12.01 15.23
C LEU A 176 9.95 13.24 14.36
N THR A 177 10.95 13.61 13.56
CA THR A 177 10.77 14.65 12.53
C THR A 177 9.89 14.13 11.39
N PRO A 178 9.23 15.01 10.61
CA PRO A 178 8.41 14.59 9.47
C PRO A 178 9.14 13.66 8.49
N ASP A 179 10.40 13.96 8.21
CA ASP A 179 11.23 13.15 7.30
C ASP A 179 11.56 11.78 7.91
N GLN A 180 11.87 11.74 9.21
CA GLN A 180 12.11 10.47 9.92
C GLN A 180 10.84 9.62 9.97
N SER A 181 9.68 10.23 10.19
CA SER A 181 8.41 9.50 10.18
C SER A 181 8.17 8.78 8.87
N VAL A 182 8.48 9.39 7.72
CA VAL A 182 8.36 8.73 6.41
C VAL A 182 9.45 7.67 6.23
N PHE A 183 10.70 8.00 6.51
CA PHE A 183 11.83 7.11 6.30
C PHE A 183 11.68 5.77 7.03
N TRP A 184 11.26 5.80 8.30
CA TRP A 184 11.11 4.59 9.09
C TRP A 184 9.94 3.71 8.64
N LEU A 185 8.91 4.28 8.00
CA LEU A 185 7.78 3.51 7.46
C LEU A 185 8.17 2.68 6.23
N LEU A 186 9.21 3.08 5.51
CA LEU A 186 9.67 2.39 4.30
C LEU A 186 10.58 1.19 4.59
N ILE A 187 11.11 1.06 5.81
CA ILE A 187 12.01 -0.04 6.18
C ILE A 187 11.18 -1.19 6.77
N PRO A 188 10.97 -2.32 6.07
CA PRO A 188 9.96 -3.31 6.45
C PRO A 188 10.06 -3.84 7.88
N ILE A 189 11.28 -4.16 8.35
CA ILE A 189 11.50 -4.73 9.69
C ILE A 189 11.30 -3.68 10.79
N VAL A 190 11.82 -2.47 10.56
CA VAL A 190 11.74 -1.36 11.52
C VAL A 190 10.35 -0.74 11.53
N ASN A 191 9.58 -0.95 10.45
CA ASN A 191 8.24 -0.43 10.26
C ASN A 191 7.31 -0.85 11.40
N PHE A 192 7.40 -2.08 11.92
CA PHE A 192 6.50 -2.55 12.98
C PHE A 192 6.58 -1.71 14.27
N TRP A 193 7.79 -1.40 14.73
CA TRP A 193 7.99 -0.59 15.94
C TRP A 193 7.89 0.92 15.67
N ARG A 194 8.46 1.39 14.57
CA ARG A 194 8.46 2.83 14.26
C ARG A 194 7.11 3.32 13.75
N SER A 195 6.34 2.51 13.03
CA SER A 195 4.93 2.83 12.70
C SER A 195 4.13 3.12 13.96
N PHE A 196 4.26 2.25 14.96
CA PHE A 196 3.60 2.45 16.25
C PHE A 196 3.94 3.83 16.81
N GLN A 197 5.22 4.23 16.82
CA GLN A 197 5.64 5.54 17.32
C GLN A 197 5.11 6.71 16.49
N VAL A 198 5.07 6.58 15.16
CA VAL A 198 4.56 7.62 14.25
C VAL A 198 3.07 7.83 14.46
N PHE A 199 2.27 6.75 14.39
CA PHE A 199 0.83 6.83 14.59
C PHE A 199 0.48 7.26 16.01
N ARG A 200 1.21 6.78 17.02
CA ARG A 200 1.06 7.24 18.41
C ARG A 200 1.18 8.76 18.53
N GLN A 201 2.20 9.35 17.89
CA GLN A 201 2.41 10.81 17.89
C GLN A 201 1.35 11.55 17.09
N LEU A 202 0.99 11.05 15.91
CA LEU A 202 -0.08 11.62 15.09
C LEU A 202 -1.39 11.68 15.87
N TYR A 203 -1.80 10.58 16.51
CA TYR A 203 -3.03 10.56 17.29
C TYR A 203 -2.97 11.44 18.54
N LEU A 204 -1.88 11.40 19.31
CA LEU A 204 -1.76 12.24 20.53
C LEU A 204 -1.73 13.73 20.22
N GLY A 205 -0.97 14.13 19.20
CA GLY A 205 -0.86 15.53 18.83
C GLY A 205 -2.11 16.06 18.11
N SER A 206 -2.93 15.17 17.52
CA SER A 206 -4.17 15.55 16.84
C SER A 206 -5.41 15.50 17.74
N LYS A 207 -5.30 14.93 18.95
CA LYS A 207 -6.44 14.74 19.85
C LYS A 207 -7.09 16.08 20.23
N PRO A 208 -8.39 16.31 19.93
CA PRO A 208 -9.11 17.49 20.39
C PRO A 208 -9.26 17.48 21.91
N LYS A 209 -9.24 18.67 22.54
CA LYS A 209 -9.41 18.85 23.99
C LYS A 209 -10.87 18.90 24.39
N HIS A 210 -11.75 19.34 23.51
CA HIS A 210 -13.18 19.46 23.78
C HIS A 210 -13.95 18.59 22.77
N SER A 211 -14.71 17.63 23.27
CA SER A 211 -15.59 16.79 22.46
C SER A 211 -17.03 17.23 22.65
N ASN A 212 -17.60 17.87 21.63
CA ASN A 212 -19.02 18.22 21.64
C ASN A 212 -19.93 17.05 21.21
N ASN A 213 -19.34 15.94 20.74
CA ASN A 213 -20.05 14.78 20.20
C ASN A 213 -19.65 13.49 20.93
N LEU A 214 -20.63 12.66 21.27
CA LEU A 214 -20.46 11.40 22.00
C LEU A 214 -19.56 10.40 21.26
N LEU A 215 -19.65 10.32 19.93
CA LEU A 215 -18.73 9.51 19.11
C LEU A 215 -17.28 9.98 19.24
N LEU A 216 -17.06 11.30 19.25
CA LEU A 216 -15.73 11.88 19.39
C LEU A 216 -15.15 11.59 20.78
N GLU A 217 -15.99 11.59 21.81
CA GLU A 217 -15.62 11.23 23.19
C GLU A 217 -15.16 9.77 23.29
N ILE A 218 -15.88 8.84 22.64
CA ILE A 218 -15.49 7.42 22.56
C ILE A 218 -14.12 7.26 21.88
N PHE A 219 -13.93 7.88 20.70
CA PHE A 219 -12.67 7.79 19.97
C PHE A 219 -11.50 8.53 20.63
N THR A 220 -11.77 9.45 21.54
CA THR A 220 -10.76 10.16 22.32
C THR A 220 -10.47 9.49 23.68
N SER A 221 -11.22 8.45 24.05
CA SER A 221 -10.90 7.63 25.23
C SER A 221 -9.51 6.98 25.09
N SER A 222 -8.78 6.85 26.19
CA SER A 222 -7.41 6.29 26.18
C SER A 222 -7.39 4.84 25.69
N ILE A 223 -8.45 4.06 25.96
CA ILE A 223 -8.55 2.66 25.57
C ILE A 223 -8.70 2.51 24.05
N VAL A 224 -9.70 3.19 23.46
CA VAL A 224 -9.94 3.14 22.01
C VAL A 224 -8.73 3.66 21.23
N TYR A 225 -8.06 4.68 21.77
CA TYR A 225 -6.81 5.21 21.25
C TYR A 225 -5.71 4.14 21.14
N TYR A 226 -5.43 3.38 22.20
CA TYR A 226 -4.40 2.34 22.16
C TYR A 226 -4.79 1.22 21.20
N ILE A 227 -6.08 0.86 21.16
CA ILE A 227 -6.62 -0.13 20.22
C ILE A 227 -6.38 0.31 18.77
N LEU A 228 -6.64 1.58 18.41
CA LEU A 228 -6.44 2.08 17.04
C LEU A 228 -4.96 1.99 16.60
N ILE A 229 -4.02 2.22 17.51
CA ILE A 229 -2.58 2.13 17.19
C ILE A 229 -2.14 0.66 17.07
N LEU A 230 -2.60 -0.21 17.97
CA LEU A 230 -2.33 -1.64 17.88
C LEU A 230 -2.94 -2.25 16.61
N LEU A 231 -4.17 -1.86 16.29
CA LEU A 231 -4.87 -2.24 15.07
C LEU A 231 -4.08 -1.81 13.83
N TRP A 232 -3.38 -0.67 13.88
CA TRP A 232 -2.52 -0.26 12.78
C TRP A 232 -1.32 -1.18 12.56
N VAL A 233 -0.60 -1.50 13.64
CA VAL A 233 0.53 -2.43 13.55
C VAL A 233 0.06 -3.79 13.07
N LEU A 234 -1.08 -4.25 13.59
CA LEU A 234 -1.71 -5.50 13.16
C LEU A 234 -2.07 -5.48 11.67
N ILE A 235 -2.66 -4.38 11.17
CA ILE A 235 -2.95 -4.21 9.74
C ILE A 235 -1.67 -4.35 8.91
N LEU A 236 -0.55 -3.73 9.32
CA LEU A 236 0.71 -3.85 8.59
C LEU A 236 1.24 -5.29 8.58
N VAL A 237 1.18 -5.99 9.72
CA VAL A 237 1.59 -7.41 9.81
C VAL A 237 0.73 -8.27 8.89
N ILE A 238 -0.59 -8.15 9.01
CA ILE A 238 -1.53 -8.95 8.20
C ILE A 238 -1.34 -8.63 6.71
N PHE A 239 -1.19 -7.36 6.33
CA PHE A 239 -0.91 -6.97 4.95
C PHE A 239 0.38 -7.60 4.41
N THR A 240 1.45 -7.72 5.21
CA THR A 240 2.69 -8.36 4.76
C THR A 240 2.55 -9.87 4.56
N ILE A 241 1.73 -10.54 5.38
CA ILE A 241 1.51 -11.99 5.31
C ILE A 241 0.55 -12.34 4.17
N PHE A 242 -0.58 -11.63 4.09
CA PHE A 242 -1.64 -11.82 3.10
C PHE A 242 -1.44 -10.94 1.85
N ASN A 243 -0.18 -10.62 1.53
CA ASN A 243 0.10 -10.07 0.21
C ASN A 243 0.20 -11.24 -0.77
N ARG A 244 -0.46 -11.13 -1.92
CA ARG A 244 -0.36 -12.10 -3.03
C ARG A 244 1.08 -12.49 -3.33
N ARG A 245 2.03 -11.54 -3.32
CA ARG A 245 3.47 -11.85 -3.51
C ARG A 245 4.06 -12.76 -2.45
N THR A 246 3.65 -12.60 -1.20
CA THR A 246 4.09 -13.45 -0.09
C THR A 246 3.50 -14.84 -0.24
N ILE A 247 2.22 -14.94 -0.59
CA ILE A 247 1.54 -16.20 -0.84
C ILE A 247 2.18 -16.92 -2.03
N ASP A 248 2.40 -16.23 -3.15
CA ASP A 248 3.11 -16.78 -4.31
C ASP A 248 4.48 -17.32 -3.89
N PHE A 249 5.26 -16.58 -3.11
CA PHE A 249 6.60 -17.02 -2.71
C PHE A 249 6.59 -18.34 -1.92
N PHE A 250 5.63 -18.52 -1.02
CA PHE A 250 5.57 -19.69 -0.14
C PHE A 250 4.72 -20.86 -0.70
N TRP A 251 3.70 -20.58 -1.51
CA TRP A 251 2.72 -21.56 -2.00
C TRP A 251 2.70 -21.74 -3.53
N SER A 252 3.40 -20.92 -4.34
CA SER A 252 3.50 -21.10 -5.80
C SER A 252 4.50 -22.20 -6.22
N ARG A 253 4.93 -23.09 -5.32
CA ARG A 253 5.71 -24.26 -5.76
C ARG A 253 4.91 -24.99 -6.84
N GLN A 254 5.61 -25.55 -7.82
CA GLN A 254 5.04 -26.20 -9.00
C GLN A 254 3.97 -27.20 -8.53
N ASN A 255 2.71 -26.78 -8.62
CA ASN A 255 1.57 -27.54 -8.12
C ASN A 255 1.17 -28.48 -9.25
N ASP A 256 2.01 -29.47 -9.53
CA ASP A 256 1.75 -30.45 -10.59
C ASP A 256 0.47 -31.24 -10.31
N ILE A 257 0.05 -31.29 -9.05
CA ILE A 257 -1.20 -31.89 -8.58
C ILE A 257 -2.30 -30.83 -8.56
N LEU A 258 -3.45 -31.14 -9.18
CA LEU A 258 -4.60 -30.25 -9.30
C LEU A 258 -5.14 -29.81 -7.92
N TYR A 259 -5.16 -30.72 -6.94
CA TYR A 259 -5.60 -30.42 -5.58
C TYR A 259 -4.79 -29.31 -4.92
N ASN A 260 -3.45 -29.36 -5.02
CA ASN A 260 -2.58 -28.33 -4.46
C ASN A 260 -2.78 -26.98 -5.16
N LEU A 261 -3.10 -27.00 -6.46
CA LEU A 261 -3.40 -25.79 -7.22
C LEU A 261 -4.72 -25.14 -6.75
N ILE A 262 -5.75 -25.94 -6.50
CA ILE A 262 -7.03 -25.47 -5.94
C ILE A 262 -6.79 -24.84 -4.55
N ASP A 263 -6.05 -25.51 -3.67
CA ASP A 263 -5.72 -24.99 -2.33
C ASP A 263 -4.95 -23.67 -2.39
N TYR A 264 -4.01 -23.54 -3.32
CA TYR A 264 -3.30 -22.28 -3.55
C TYR A 264 -4.25 -21.13 -3.91
N TYR A 265 -5.19 -21.35 -4.83
CA TYR A 265 -6.17 -20.32 -5.17
C TYR A 265 -7.18 -20.06 -4.05
N ASN A 266 -7.55 -21.05 -3.23
CA ASN A 266 -8.36 -20.85 -2.02
C ASN A 266 -7.67 -19.93 -1.01
N ILE A 267 -6.35 -20.09 -0.83
CA ILE A 267 -5.55 -19.20 0.04
C ILE A 267 -5.52 -17.78 -0.54
N LEU A 268 -5.37 -17.63 -1.85
CA LEU A 268 -5.42 -16.32 -2.52
C LEU A 268 -6.80 -15.66 -2.38
N PHE A 269 -7.88 -16.41 -2.54
CA PHE A 269 -9.23 -15.93 -2.32
C PHE A 269 -9.41 -15.40 -0.89
N LEU A 270 -8.98 -16.15 0.13
CA LEU A 270 -9.00 -15.68 1.52
C LEU A 270 -8.15 -14.43 1.72
N SER A 271 -6.99 -14.38 1.07
CA SER A 271 -6.09 -13.23 1.11
C SER A 271 -6.74 -11.96 0.57
N ASP A 272 -7.44 -12.05 -0.55
CA ASP A 272 -8.11 -10.90 -1.15
C ASP A 272 -9.22 -10.35 -0.25
N ILE A 273 -9.98 -11.22 0.43
CA ILE A 273 -10.96 -10.80 1.46
C ILE A 273 -10.27 -10.00 2.56
N VAL A 274 -9.14 -10.50 3.08
CA VAL A 274 -8.37 -9.85 4.14
C VAL A 274 -7.84 -8.49 3.67
N LEU A 275 -7.35 -8.38 2.43
CA LEU A 275 -6.88 -7.13 1.84
C LEU A 275 -8.00 -6.10 1.67
N ILE A 276 -9.21 -6.52 1.29
CA ILE A 276 -10.40 -5.66 1.22
C ILE A 276 -10.73 -5.07 2.60
N VAL A 277 -10.75 -5.91 3.64
CA VAL A 277 -11.02 -5.48 5.02
C VAL A 277 -9.93 -4.49 5.49
N ILE A 278 -8.66 -4.78 5.21
CA ILE A 278 -7.56 -3.88 5.54
C ILE A 278 -7.69 -2.53 4.82
N GLY A 279 -7.97 -2.54 3.52
CA GLY A 279 -8.12 -1.30 2.74
C GLY A 279 -9.23 -0.41 3.28
N THR A 280 -10.37 -1.00 3.65
CA THR A 280 -11.51 -0.26 4.24
C THR A 280 -11.20 0.29 5.63
N LEU A 281 -10.60 -0.51 6.52
CA LEU A 281 -10.14 -0.05 7.84
C LEU A 281 -9.12 1.07 7.70
N THR A 282 -8.25 1.00 6.69
CA THR A 282 -7.22 2.00 6.43
C THR A 282 -7.85 3.36 6.10
N ILE A 283 -8.85 3.37 5.22
CA ILE A 283 -9.62 4.57 4.84
C ILE A 283 -10.28 5.22 6.06
N ILE A 284 -10.92 4.43 6.92
CA ILE A 284 -11.57 4.92 8.14
C ILE A 284 -10.54 5.62 9.02
N ASN A 285 -9.40 4.98 9.22
CA ASN A 285 -8.40 5.43 10.16
C ASN A 285 -7.73 6.76 9.73
N ILE A 286 -7.30 6.88 8.48
CA ILE A 286 -6.73 8.15 7.95
C ILE A 286 -7.76 9.30 8.01
N SER A 287 -9.04 8.99 7.80
CA SER A 287 -10.13 9.97 7.85
C SER A 287 -10.35 10.49 9.28
N VAL A 288 -10.27 9.59 10.27
CA VAL A 288 -10.33 9.95 11.70
C VAL A 288 -9.16 10.86 12.06
N ILE A 289 -7.92 10.51 11.66
CA ILE A 289 -6.73 11.33 11.94
C ILE A 289 -6.88 12.74 11.35
N ASN A 290 -7.28 12.86 10.08
CA ASN A 290 -7.45 14.18 9.44
C ASN A 290 -8.55 15.01 10.12
N THR A 291 -9.68 14.37 10.47
CA THR A 291 -10.77 15.03 11.21
C THR A 291 -10.26 15.56 12.55
N PHE A 292 -9.49 14.76 13.29
CA PHE A 292 -8.89 15.17 14.56
C PHE A 292 -7.95 16.36 14.40
N GLN A 293 -7.07 16.35 13.39
CA GLN A 293 -6.18 17.46 13.11
C GLN A 293 -6.93 18.76 12.84
N ASN A 294 -7.98 18.70 12.03
CA ASN A 294 -8.80 19.87 11.70
C ASN A 294 -9.56 20.40 12.91
N LEU A 295 -10.12 19.52 13.77
CA LEU A 295 -10.78 19.93 15.00
C LEU A 295 -9.79 20.58 15.98
N ARG A 296 -8.62 19.97 16.15
CA ARG A 296 -7.57 20.49 17.01
C ARG A 296 -7.06 21.85 16.53
N HIS A 297 -6.90 22.01 15.22
CA HIS A 297 -6.50 23.30 14.66
C HIS A 297 -7.52 24.40 14.97
N LYS A 298 -8.83 24.10 14.89
CA LYS A 298 -9.90 25.04 15.27
C LYS A 298 -9.84 25.45 16.74
N GLU A 299 -9.48 24.53 17.65
CA GLU A 299 -9.32 24.84 19.08
C GLU A 299 -8.08 25.70 19.37
N VAL A 300 -6.98 25.40 18.69
CA VAL A 300 -5.67 26.00 18.98
C VAL A 300 -5.49 27.36 18.31
N GLY A 301 -6.10 27.55 17.14
CA GLY A 301 -5.92 28.72 16.29
C GLY A 301 -4.67 28.66 15.41
N ILE A 302 -4.34 29.78 14.78
CA ILE A 302 -3.19 29.88 13.87
C ILE A 302 -1.91 30.06 14.68
N ILE A 303 -1.00 29.09 14.56
CA ILE A 303 0.33 29.15 15.17
C ILE A 303 1.38 29.06 14.06
N VAL A 304 2.38 29.94 14.15
CA VAL A 304 3.56 29.91 13.31
C VAL A 304 4.70 29.26 14.10
N VAL A 305 5.26 28.19 13.56
CA VAL A 305 6.36 27.44 14.15
C VAL A 305 7.65 27.86 13.48
N ASP A 306 8.66 28.19 14.30
CA ASP A 306 10.01 28.49 13.84
C ASP A 306 10.92 27.24 14.04
N PRO A 307 11.27 26.52 12.97
CA PRO A 307 12.09 25.32 13.06
C PRO A 307 13.51 25.56 13.62
N LYS A 308 14.06 26.79 13.50
CA LYS A 308 15.40 27.11 14.01
C LYS A 308 15.48 27.08 15.54
N LYS A 309 14.36 27.31 16.23
CA LYS A 309 14.30 27.28 17.70
C LYS A 309 14.38 25.86 18.28
N ARG A 310 13.96 24.83 17.53
CA ARG A 310 14.03 23.42 17.96
C ARG A 310 15.44 22.84 17.95
N LEU A 311 16.35 23.34 17.11
CA LEU A 311 17.73 22.87 17.00
C LEU A 311 18.65 23.34 18.15
N LYS A 312 18.16 24.19 19.05
CA LYS A 312 18.94 24.74 20.18
C LYS A 312 18.84 23.92 21.47
N LYS A 313 18.37 22.67 21.41
CA LYS A 313 18.39 21.75 22.56
C LYS A 313 19.55 20.78 22.43
#